data_AF-A0A842UNB8-F1
#
_entry.id   AF-A0A842UNB8-F1
#
_cell.length_a   1.000
_cell.length_b   1.000
_cell.length_c   1.000
_cell.angle_alpha   90.00
_cell.angle_beta   90.00
_cell.angle_gamma   90.00
#
_symmetry.space_group_name_H-M   'P 1'
#
loop_
_entity.id
_entity.type
_entity.pdbx_description
1 polymer ?
#
loop_
_entity_poly.entity_id
_entity_poly.type
_entity_poly.pdbx_seq_one_letter_code
_entity_poly.pdbx_strand_id
1 'polypeptide(L)'
;MFRSKNIQQKKMPIRITIQSIRKPINKNLDEDLRWLCSSLGFCNQKQKHTGNKVFTTLLKKNKKGVNPTSTELAEEIGMSRGAVIHQLNRLKETGLISKDGRSYRLRETNLTNTLKEMERDMKRLFEDLEDIAAELDEEIGFKTRQRR
;
A
#
# COMPACT_ATOMS: atom_id res chain seq x y z
N MET A 1 -35.15 -4.85 12.89
CA MET A 1 -34.25 -6.03 12.85
C MET A 1 -33.41 -5.94 11.58
N PHE A 2 -32.31 -5.18 11.60
CA PHE A 2 -31.44 -5.02 10.43
C PHE A 2 -30.42 -6.15 10.42
N ARG A 3 -30.57 -7.09 9.49
CA ARG A 3 -29.56 -8.11 9.19
C ARG A 3 -28.32 -7.41 8.62
N SER A 4 -27.30 -7.24 9.45
CA SER A 4 -25.94 -6.95 8.97
C SER A 4 -25.53 -8.07 8.03
N LYS A 5 -25.50 -7.76 6.73
CA LYS A 5 -24.82 -8.61 5.75
C LYS A 5 -23.34 -8.57 6.12
N ASN A 6 -22.88 -9.67 6.67
CA ASN A 6 -21.47 -9.94 6.89
C ASN A 6 -20.83 -10.10 5.50
N ILE A 7 -20.48 -8.97 4.89
CA ILE A 7 -19.71 -8.95 3.65
C ILE A 7 -18.31 -9.38 4.07
N GLN A 8 -18.01 -10.67 3.91
CA GLN A 8 -16.63 -11.13 3.94
C GLN A 8 -15.88 -10.34 2.87
N GLN A 9 -15.16 -9.31 3.28
CA GLN A 9 -14.26 -8.56 2.41
C GLN A 9 -13.26 -9.57 1.89
N LYS A 10 -13.40 -9.91 0.59
CA LYS A 10 -12.45 -10.76 -0.12
C LYS A 10 -11.06 -10.19 0.14
N LYS A 11 -10.27 -10.88 0.98
CA LYS A 11 -8.90 -10.49 1.34
C LYS A 11 -8.13 -10.42 0.03
N MET A 12 -7.88 -9.21 -0.46
CA MET A 12 -7.13 -9.04 -1.70
C MET A 12 -5.68 -9.43 -1.41
N PRO A 13 -5.00 -10.10 -2.36
CA PRO A 13 -3.59 -10.37 -2.21
C PRO A 13 -2.85 -9.04 -2.04
N ILE A 14 -2.17 -8.91 -0.91
CA ILE A 14 -1.31 -7.77 -0.61
C ILE A 14 0.08 -8.15 -1.10
N ARG A 15 0.70 -7.28 -1.90
CA ARG A 15 2.10 -7.43 -2.29
C ARG A 15 2.88 -6.29 -1.69
N ILE A 16 3.62 -6.58 -0.63
CA ILE A 16 4.51 -5.61 0.01
C ILE A 16 5.89 -5.72 -0.64
N THR A 17 6.45 -4.59 -1.07
CA THR A 17 7.85 -4.48 -1.50
C THR A 17 8.51 -3.47 -0.59
N ILE A 18 9.65 -3.80 0.00
CA ILE A 18 10.46 -2.87 0.80
C ILE A 18 11.81 -2.72 0.13
N GLN A 19 12.14 -1.50 -0.29
CA GLN A 19 13.42 -1.16 -0.89
C GLN A 19 14.23 -0.29 0.08
N SER A 20 15.47 -0.72 0.34
CA SER A 20 16.43 0.05 1.13
C SER A 20 16.99 1.18 0.27
N ILE A 21 16.34 2.35 0.33
CA ILE A 21 16.73 3.56 -0.41
C ILE A 21 17.10 4.64 0.60
N ARG A 22 18.20 5.36 0.34
CA ARG A 22 18.66 6.46 1.20
C ARG A 22 17.54 7.47 1.42
N LYS A 23 17.27 7.77 2.70
CA LYS A 23 16.29 8.78 3.11
C LYS A 23 16.72 10.18 2.65
N PRO A 24 15.80 11.04 2.17
CA PRO A 24 16.07 12.44 1.86
C PRO A 24 16.64 13.15 3.09
N ILE A 25 17.64 14.00 2.85
CA ILE A 25 18.30 14.78 3.91
C ILE A 25 17.49 16.05 4.18
N ASN A 26 17.00 16.69 3.11
CA ASN A 26 16.25 17.92 3.18
C ASN A 26 14.75 17.64 3.21
N LYS A 27 14.01 18.38 4.04
CA LYS A 27 12.55 18.29 4.09
C LYS A 27 11.95 18.92 2.84
N ASN A 28 11.37 18.09 1.98
CA ASN A 28 10.64 18.52 0.79
C ASN A 28 9.48 17.56 0.56
N LEU A 29 8.24 18.05 0.59
CA LEU A 29 7.05 17.22 0.52
C LEU A 29 7.04 16.28 -0.69
N ASP A 30 7.38 16.79 -1.88
CA ASP A 30 7.38 15.98 -3.09
C ASP A 30 8.53 14.97 -3.09
N GLU A 31 9.69 15.31 -2.53
CA GLU A 31 10.83 14.40 -2.37
C GLU A 31 10.55 13.30 -1.34
N ASP A 32 9.94 13.65 -0.22
CA ASP A 32 9.56 12.73 0.85
C ASP A 32 8.48 11.75 0.37
N LEU A 33 7.46 12.24 -0.36
CA LEU A 33 6.45 11.39 -0.99
C LEU A 33 7.06 10.47 -2.05
N ARG A 34 7.95 11.00 -2.89
CA ARG A 34 8.68 10.19 -3.87
C ARG A 34 9.50 9.10 -3.20
N TRP A 35 10.21 9.43 -2.13
CA TRP A 35 11.01 8.47 -1.38
C TRP A 35 10.14 7.38 -0.77
N LEU A 36 9.07 7.74 -0.05
CA LEU A 36 8.14 6.78 0.55
C LEU A 36 7.53 5.84 -0.50
N CYS A 37 7.06 6.37 -1.63
CA CYS A 37 6.54 5.58 -2.73
C CYS A 37 7.60 4.65 -3.36
N SER A 38 8.86 5.10 -3.45
CA SER A 38 9.96 4.29 -3.99
C SER A 38 10.35 3.18 -3.01
N SER A 39 10.41 3.49 -1.71
CA SER A 39 10.66 2.51 -0.64
C SER A 39 9.63 1.40 -0.62
N LEU A 40 8.39 1.68 -1.03
CA LEU A 40 7.30 0.70 -1.12
C LEU A 40 7.20 -0.01 -2.50
N GLY A 41 8.18 0.19 -3.40
CA GLY A 41 8.19 -0.42 -4.74
C GLY A 41 7.14 0.11 -5.72
N PHE A 42 6.50 1.25 -5.39
CA PHE A 42 5.47 1.85 -6.24
C PHE A 42 6.07 2.73 -7.34
N CYS A 43 7.14 3.48 -7.06
CA CYS A 43 7.78 4.40 -8.01
C CYS A 43 8.99 3.79 -8.74
N ASN A 44 8.76 3.17 -9.90
CA ASN A 44 9.83 2.72 -10.80
C ASN A 44 10.24 3.82 -11.79
N GLN A 45 11.52 3.82 -12.21
CA GLN A 45 12.16 4.90 -12.99
C GLN A 45 11.38 5.41 -14.23
N LYS A 46 10.60 4.56 -14.91
CA LYS A 46 9.84 4.93 -16.13
C LYS A 46 8.45 5.55 -15.88
N GLN A 47 7.84 5.31 -14.70
CA GLN A 47 6.48 5.78 -14.38
C GLN A 47 6.46 6.78 -13.20
N LYS A 48 7.62 7.38 -12.88
CA LYS A 48 7.85 8.20 -11.68
C LYS A 48 6.88 9.38 -11.54
N HIS A 49 6.45 10.01 -12.62
CA HIS A 49 5.65 11.23 -12.51
C HIS A 49 4.14 10.95 -12.32
N THR A 50 3.65 9.85 -12.85
CA THR A 50 2.22 9.60 -12.98
C THR A 50 1.61 9.03 -11.69
N GLY A 51 2.25 8.03 -11.09
CA GLY A 51 1.80 7.45 -9.82
C GLY A 51 1.84 8.46 -8.66
N ASN A 52 2.89 9.28 -8.59
CA ASN A 52 3.01 10.32 -7.57
C ASN A 52 1.91 11.38 -7.69
N LYS A 53 1.59 11.83 -8.91
CA LYS A 53 0.48 12.77 -9.12
C LYS A 53 -0.85 12.19 -8.64
N VAL A 54 -1.15 10.93 -8.98
CA VAL A 54 -2.38 10.26 -8.52
C VAL A 54 -2.43 10.19 -6.99
N PHE A 55 -1.33 9.75 -6.36
CA PHE A 55 -1.29 9.61 -4.91
C PHE A 55 -1.37 10.94 -4.17
N THR A 56 -0.58 11.95 -4.58
CA THR A 56 -0.61 13.29 -3.99
C THR A 56 -1.99 13.94 -4.13
N THR A 57 -2.66 13.77 -5.27
CA THR A 57 -4.02 14.29 -5.50
C THR A 57 -5.04 13.60 -4.59
N LEU A 58 -4.96 12.28 -4.46
CA LEU A 58 -5.78 11.50 -3.53
C LEU A 58 -5.60 11.96 -2.08
N LEU A 59 -4.35 12.12 -1.63
CA LEU A 59 -4.03 12.60 -0.27
C LEU A 59 -4.62 14.00 -0.01
N LYS A 60 -4.48 14.92 -0.98
CA LYS A 60 -5.04 16.28 -0.88
C LYS A 60 -6.57 16.25 -0.75
N LYS A 61 -7.27 15.36 -1.48
CA LYS A 61 -8.72 15.20 -1.35
C LYS A 61 -9.13 14.54 -0.03
N ASN A 62 -8.45 13.48 0.39
CA ASN A 62 -8.74 12.81 1.66
C ASN A 62 -8.50 13.74 2.86
N LYS A 63 -7.49 14.62 2.82
CA LYS A 63 -7.29 15.68 3.82
C LYS A 63 -8.51 16.61 3.96
N LYS A 64 -9.26 16.81 2.87
CA LYS A 64 -10.50 17.60 2.84
C LYS A 64 -11.75 16.77 3.18
N GLY A 65 -11.59 15.52 3.62
CA GLY A 65 -12.70 14.61 3.91
C GLY A 65 -13.39 14.03 2.67
N VAL A 66 -12.81 14.19 1.48
CA VAL A 66 -13.39 13.72 0.22
C VAL A 66 -12.67 12.45 -0.24
N ASN A 67 -13.43 11.41 -0.54
CA ASN A 67 -12.93 10.17 -1.15
C ASN A 67 -13.22 10.19 -2.66
N PRO A 68 -12.23 10.46 -3.52
CA PRO A 68 -12.48 10.60 -4.94
C PRO A 68 -12.67 9.26 -5.65
N THR A 69 -13.43 9.30 -6.74
CA THR A 69 -13.52 8.25 -7.75
C THR A 69 -12.36 8.31 -8.73
N SER A 70 -12.20 7.25 -9.53
CA SER A 70 -11.21 7.24 -10.62
C SER A 70 -11.46 8.32 -11.67
N THR A 71 -12.71 8.73 -11.85
CA THR A 71 -13.10 9.74 -12.86
C THR A 71 -12.71 11.13 -12.38
N GLU A 72 -13.06 11.48 -11.14
CA GLU A 72 -12.69 12.78 -10.56
C GLU A 72 -11.16 12.96 -10.47
N LEU A 73 -10.42 11.88 -10.17
CA LEU A 73 -8.96 11.92 -10.22
C LEU A 73 -8.42 12.11 -11.64
N ALA A 74 -9.04 11.47 -12.63
CA ALA A 74 -8.63 11.59 -14.04
C ALA A 74 -8.85 13.01 -14.58
N GLU A 75 -10.01 13.60 -14.28
CA GLU A 75 -10.35 14.97 -14.63
C GLU A 75 -9.39 15.98 -13.98
N GLU A 76 -9.13 15.85 -12.69
CA GLU A 76 -8.25 16.79 -11.97
C GLU A 76 -6.78 16.70 -12.41
N ILE A 77 -6.31 15.50 -12.76
CA ILE A 77 -4.90 15.28 -13.16
C ILE A 77 -4.69 15.51 -14.66
N GLY A 78 -5.76 15.54 -15.47
CA GLY A 78 -5.67 15.62 -16.93
C GLY A 78 -5.15 14.33 -17.56
N MET A 79 -5.58 13.17 -17.05
CA MET A 79 -5.16 11.84 -17.51
C MET A 79 -6.34 11.00 -17.98
N SER A 80 -6.09 9.97 -18.79
CA SER A 80 -7.12 8.99 -19.09
C SER A 80 -7.53 8.22 -17.81
N ARG A 81 -8.83 7.93 -17.68
CA ARG A 81 -9.37 7.15 -16.57
C ARG A 81 -8.68 5.78 -16.45
N GLY A 82 -8.36 5.13 -17.57
CA GLY A 82 -7.64 3.86 -17.59
C GLY A 82 -6.25 3.95 -16.96
N ALA A 83 -5.49 5.01 -17.25
CA ALA A 83 -4.18 5.24 -16.66
C ALA A 83 -4.26 5.50 -15.15
N VAL A 84 -5.27 6.25 -14.69
CA VAL A 84 -5.51 6.48 -13.26
C VAL A 84 -5.90 5.18 -12.54
N ILE A 85 -6.81 4.38 -13.11
CA ILE A 85 -7.20 3.07 -12.54
C ILE A 85 -5.98 2.16 -12.39
N HIS A 86 -5.10 2.13 -13.38
CA HIS A 86 -3.87 1.34 -13.30
C HIS A 86 -3.00 1.76 -12.10
N GLN A 87 -2.78 3.07 -11.90
CA GLN A 87 -2.01 3.56 -10.74
C GLN A 87 -2.72 3.28 -9.41
N LEU A 88 -4.05 3.44 -9.34
CA LEU A 88 -4.83 3.13 -8.13
C LEU A 88 -4.78 1.65 -7.77
N ASN A 89 -4.82 0.74 -8.74
CA ASN A 89 -4.67 -0.69 -8.47
C ASN A 89 -3.29 -1.00 -7.88
N ARG A 90 -2.23 -0.40 -8.42
CA ARG A 90 -0.88 -0.55 -7.86
C ARG A 90 -0.77 0.02 -6.44
N LEU A 91 -1.34 1.19 -6.16
CA LEU A 91 -1.39 1.77 -4.79
C LEU A 91 -2.19 0.90 -3.81
N LYS A 92 -3.22 0.22 -4.31
CA LYS A 92 -4.06 -0.67 -3.51
C LYS A 92 -3.34 -1.97 -3.20
N GLU A 93 -2.58 -2.50 -4.15
CA GLU A 93 -1.73 -3.69 -3.98
C GLU A 93 -0.63 -3.50 -2.93
N THR A 94 -0.09 -2.28 -2.78
CA THR A 94 0.89 -1.96 -1.72
C THR A 94 0.27 -1.83 -0.34
N GLY A 95 -1.06 -1.75 -0.22
CA GLY A 95 -1.76 -1.53 1.03
C GLY A 95 -1.86 -0.06 1.48
N LEU A 96 -1.38 0.90 0.67
CA LEU A 96 -1.47 2.33 1.01
C LEU A 96 -2.90 2.86 0.96
N ILE A 97 -3.69 2.38 -0.01
CA ILE A 97 -5.06 2.85 -0.22
C ILE A 97 -6.05 1.69 -0.17
N SER A 98 -7.29 2.00 0.17
CA SER A 98 -8.44 1.13 0.04
C SER A 98 -9.44 1.71 -0.97
N LYS A 99 -10.29 0.82 -1.49
CA LYS A 99 -11.38 1.18 -2.38
C LYS A 99 -12.69 0.91 -1.67
N ASP A 100 -13.56 1.91 -1.61
CA ASP A 100 -14.91 1.79 -1.08
C ASP A 100 -15.93 2.19 -2.16
N GLY A 101 -16.68 1.20 -2.65
CA GLY A 101 -17.55 1.33 -3.81
C GLY A 101 -16.78 1.84 -5.05
N ARG A 102 -17.08 3.09 -5.45
CA ARG A 102 -16.42 3.76 -6.59
C ARG A 102 -15.27 4.67 -6.18
N SER A 103 -15.13 4.91 -4.88
CA SER A 103 -14.20 5.87 -4.30
C SER A 103 -12.93 5.19 -3.79
N TYR A 104 -11.87 5.98 -3.67
CA TYR A 104 -10.58 5.57 -3.15
C TYR A 104 -10.20 6.46 -1.98
N ARG A 105 -9.56 5.87 -0.97
CA ARG A 105 -9.08 6.58 0.20
C ARG A 105 -7.80 5.98 0.71
N LEU A 106 -7.03 6.77 1.45
CA LEU A 106 -5.97 6.25 2.28
C LEU A 106 -6.53 5.17 3.21
N ARG A 107 -5.80 4.07 3.41
CA ARG A 107 -6.29 2.92 4.18
C ARG A 107 -6.72 3.36 5.58
N GLU A 108 -5.88 4.16 6.22
CA GLU A 108 -6.14 4.80 7.51
C GLU A 108 -6.34 6.31 7.41
N THR A 109 -6.57 6.96 8.55
CA THR A 109 -6.80 8.42 8.65
C THR A 109 -5.59 9.26 8.26
N ASN A 110 -4.37 8.71 8.34
CA ASN A 110 -3.13 9.39 7.93
C ASN A 110 -2.04 8.38 7.51
N LEU A 111 -0.97 8.89 6.88
CA LEU A 111 0.12 8.07 6.35
C LEU A 111 0.83 7.27 7.44
N THR A 112 1.07 7.86 8.62
CA THR A 112 1.72 7.19 9.74
C THR A 112 0.93 5.99 10.21
N ASN A 113 -0.38 6.13 10.41
CA ASN A 113 -1.26 5.04 10.80
C ASN A 113 -1.37 3.98 9.70
N THR A 114 -1.39 4.40 8.43
CA THR A 114 -1.36 3.48 7.28
C THR A 114 -0.11 2.61 7.31
N LEU A 115 1.08 3.21 7.51
CA LEU A 115 2.33 2.47 7.63
C LEU A 115 2.34 1.52 8.84
N LYS A 116 1.81 1.94 9.99
CA LYS A 116 1.70 1.08 11.19
C LYS A 116 0.76 -0.11 10.97
N GLU A 117 -0.33 0.06 10.24
CA GLU A 117 -1.19 -1.06 9.86
C GLU A 117 -0.45 -1.98 8.87
N MET A 118 0.31 -1.41 7.92
CA MET A 118 1.05 -2.21 6.92
C MET A 118 2.15 -3.04 7.58
N GLU A 119 2.83 -2.48 8.57
CA GLU A 119 3.79 -3.18 9.42
C GLU A 119 3.14 -4.36 10.15
N ARG A 120 1.96 -4.16 10.74
CA ARG A 120 1.19 -5.23 11.39
C ARG A 120 0.76 -6.33 10.42
N ASP A 121 0.34 -5.96 9.21
CA ASP A 121 0.01 -6.95 8.17
C ASP A 121 1.24 -7.75 7.75
N MET A 122 2.38 -7.09 7.56
CA MET A 122 3.63 -7.75 7.22
C MET A 122 4.08 -8.70 8.32
N LYS A 123 3.98 -8.30 9.60
CA LYS A 123 4.36 -9.13 10.73
C LYS A 123 3.54 -10.42 10.77
N ARG A 124 2.22 -10.33 10.67
CA ARG A 124 1.33 -11.51 10.62
C ARG A 124 1.65 -12.44 9.46
N LEU A 125 1.91 -11.87 8.27
CA LEU A 125 2.30 -12.66 7.12
C LEU A 125 3.65 -13.34 7.32
N PHE A 126 4.59 -12.71 8.02
CA PHE A 126 5.88 -13.31 8.34
C PHE A 126 5.76 -14.43 9.37
N GLU A 127 4.93 -14.25 10.39
CA GLU A 127 4.61 -15.30 11.38
C GLU A 127 4.07 -16.56 10.67
N ASP A 128 3.09 -16.41 9.75
CA ASP A 128 2.57 -17.53 8.95
C ASP A 128 3.67 -18.23 8.12
N LEU A 129 4.66 -17.49 7.61
CA LEU A 129 5.77 -18.03 6.84
C LEU A 129 6.80 -18.75 7.72
N GLU A 130 7.07 -18.23 8.92
CA GLU A 130 7.97 -18.83 9.91
C GLU A 130 7.41 -20.16 10.42
N ASP A 131 6.10 -20.24 10.66
CA ASP A 131 5.43 -21.46 11.10
C ASP A 131 5.61 -22.59 10.06
N ILE A 132 5.32 -22.31 8.78
CA ILE A 132 5.51 -23.29 7.69
C ILE A 132 6.99 -23.63 7.50
N ALA A 133 7.90 -22.65 7.63
CA ALA A 133 9.33 -22.93 7.52
C ALA A 133 9.82 -23.85 8.65
N ALA A 134 9.32 -23.68 9.87
CA ALA A 134 9.65 -24.54 11.01
C ALA A 134 9.20 -25.99 10.79
N GLU A 135 7.98 -26.19 10.30
CA GLU A 135 7.47 -27.54 9.93
C GLU A 135 8.38 -28.21 8.87
N LEU A 136 8.80 -27.45 7.85
CA LEU A 136 9.70 -27.96 6.81
C LEU A 136 11.11 -28.25 7.33
N ASP A 137 11.65 -27.41 8.23
CA ASP A 137 12.95 -27.64 8.87
C ASP A 137 12.93 -28.96 9.65
N GLU A 138 11.84 -29.25 10.38
CA GLU A 138 11.65 -30.50 11.11
C GLU A 138 11.54 -31.71 10.16
N GLU A 139 10.75 -31.61 9.09
CA GLU A 139 10.55 -32.71 8.13
C GLU A 139 11.84 -33.06 7.35
N ILE A 140 12.60 -32.05 6.94
CA ILE A 140 13.84 -32.23 6.17
C ILE A 140 15.04 -32.57 7.09
N GLY A 141 14.93 -32.30 8.40
CA GLY A 141 16.00 -32.52 9.37
C GLY A 141 17.04 -31.41 9.40
N PHE A 142 16.67 -30.17 9.03
CA PHE A 142 17.55 -29.02 9.19
C PHE A 142 17.78 -28.72 10.67
N LYS A 143 19.06 -28.62 11.07
CA LYS A 143 19.43 -28.28 12.44
C LYS A 143 19.37 -26.76 12.62
N THR A 144 18.41 -26.28 13.38
CA THR A 144 18.44 -24.90 13.89
C THR A 144 19.62 -24.79 14.85
N ARG A 145 20.69 -24.10 14.43
CA ARG A 145 21.84 -23.83 15.29
C ARG A 145 21.36 -22.85 16.37
N GLN A 146 21.01 -23.35 17.57
CA GLN A 146 20.61 -22.49 18.68
C GLN A 146 21.71 -21.47 18.96
N ARG A 147 21.43 -20.20 18.70
CA ARG A 147 22.27 -19.10 19.20
C ARG A 147 22.04 -19.03 20.70
N ARG A 148 23.06 -19.45 21.47
CA ARG A 148 23.20 -19.10 22.88
C ARG A 148 23.32 -17.60 23.04
#